data_AF-A0A931X699-F1
#
_entry.id   AF-A0A931X699-F1
#
_cell.length_a   1.000
_cell.length_b   1.000
_cell.length_c   1.000
_cell.angle_alpha   90.00
_cell.angle_beta   90.00
_cell.angle_gamma   90.00
#
_symmetry.space_group_name_H-M   'P 1'
#
loop_
_entity.id
_entity.type
_entity.pdbx_description
1 polymer ?
#
loop_
_entity_poly.entity_id
_entity_poly.type
_entity_poly.pdbx_seq_one_letter_code
_entity_poly.pdbx_strand_id
1 'polypeptide(L)'
;MSGHEAAFVASVDHRVRELVDRCSRCGRCVEVCPTADAAGLDRRSPPDIVADVLDILRGGGDAASRGARWAQTCTGSGACLDACGDGVNPRFMLAMARVRLHERQPLAARRAAGLKSFQTMSQGVKVLSRLQLPGDFLARVTRSAHAERDTRADVVMYLGCNVLKTPHIAVLCLEVLDRLGTRYTVLGGPANCCGVLQFRAGDLEHAGRVGVNTVQGFAGTGIPRVLTWCPTCNLQLGEILMPSTNPGFDLEHVVPYIADRIARLAPQFVRRVDRRVALHEHPGVRGVTEGVVKILRAIPGLELVDLQQPRVGYMCNSLAPVAAYKRALHARELDAAAAAGVDCLVGVYHACHRELCAHERDAPFRIVNFLELVGEALGVERADLFKEWKITQDVDRLLVELGEQIEAAGLDLETVREVMTAHVLGELPLPLGPR
;
A
#
# COMPACT_ATOMS: atom_id res chain seq x y z
N MET A 1 -26.87 -12.87 -5.54
CA MET A 1 -26.03 -12.22 -4.51
C MET A 1 -26.12 -13.05 -3.25
N SER A 2 -25.00 -13.31 -2.58
CA SER A 2 -25.04 -13.95 -1.26
C SER A 2 -25.62 -12.96 -0.22
N GLY A 3 -26.15 -13.44 0.90
CA GLY A 3 -26.72 -12.57 1.95
C GLY A 3 -25.72 -11.58 2.53
N HIS A 4 -24.43 -11.96 2.59
CA HIS A 4 -23.36 -11.10 3.10
C HIS A 4 -22.99 -9.95 2.16
N GLU A 5 -23.06 -10.15 0.84
CA GLU A 5 -22.79 -9.10 -0.16
C GLU A 5 -23.84 -7.99 -0.09
N ALA A 6 -25.12 -8.38 -0.05
CA ALA A 6 -26.22 -7.42 0.04
C ALA A 6 -26.16 -6.62 1.36
N ALA A 7 -25.85 -7.29 2.48
CA ALA A 7 -25.65 -6.64 3.77
C ALA A 7 -24.49 -5.62 3.76
N PHE A 8 -23.38 -5.97 3.11
CA PHE A 8 -22.25 -5.06 2.96
C PHE A 8 -22.62 -3.80 2.16
N VAL A 9 -23.23 -3.96 0.98
CA VAL A 9 -23.65 -2.82 0.14
C VAL A 9 -24.64 -1.93 0.89
N ALA A 10 -25.65 -2.53 1.54
CA ALA A 10 -26.63 -1.79 2.34
C ALA A 10 -25.99 -1.00 3.50
N SER A 11 -25.00 -1.59 4.17
CA SER A 11 -24.23 -0.91 5.24
C SER A 11 -23.42 0.27 4.69
N VAL A 12 -22.75 0.11 3.54
CA VAL A 12 -22.02 1.20 2.89
C VAL A 12 -22.97 2.33 2.49
N ASP A 13 -24.11 2.01 1.88
CA ASP A 13 -25.13 3.02 1.52
C ASP A 13 -25.69 3.75 2.74
N HIS A 14 -25.90 3.05 3.85
CA HIS A 14 -26.32 3.67 5.11
C HIS A 14 -25.29 4.68 5.62
N ARG A 15 -24.01 4.29 5.66
CA ARG A 15 -22.91 5.17 6.08
C ARG A 15 -22.74 6.38 5.16
N VAL A 16 -23.00 6.22 3.85
CA VAL A 16 -23.02 7.36 2.92
C VAL A 16 -24.13 8.34 3.27
N ARG A 17 -25.34 7.85 3.59
CA ARG A 17 -26.45 8.73 4.03
C ARG A 17 -26.11 9.48 5.32
N GLU A 18 -25.64 8.77 6.35
CA GLU A 18 -25.22 9.39 7.61
C GLU A 18 -24.13 10.45 7.40
N LEU A 19 -23.18 10.18 6.51
CA LEU A 19 -22.13 11.14 6.17
C LEU A 19 -22.71 12.40 5.51
N VAL A 20 -23.63 12.23 4.55
CA VAL A 20 -24.27 13.35 3.85
C VAL A 20 -25.09 14.20 4.82
N ASP A 21 -25.80 13.57 5.75
CA ASP A 21 -26.65 14.25 6.73
C ASP A 21 -25.85 15.03 7.78
N ARG A 22 -24.69 14.50 8.19
CA ARG A 22 -23.81 15.13 9.19
C ARG A 22 -22.90 16.22 8.64
N CYS A 23 -22.62 16.21 7.33
CA CYS A 23 -21.63 17.13 6.76
C CYS A 23 -22.13 18.59 6.75
N SER A 24 -21.45 19.47 7.48
CA SER A 24 -21.74 20.91 7.53
C SER A 24 -21.41 21.67 6.24
N ARG A 25 -20.70 21.04 5.29
CA ARG A 25 -20.12 21.67 4.08
C ARG A 25 -19.09 22.76 4.37
N CYS A 26 -18.47 22.79 5.55
CA CYS A 26 -17.54 23.86 5.95
C CYS A 26 -16.26 23.98 5.09
N GLY A 27 -15.87 22.96 4.32
CA GLY A 27 -14.72 23.06 3.40
C GLY A 27 -13.34 22.80 4.01
N ARG A 28 -13.20 22.70 5.34
CA ARG A 28 -11.90 22.46 6.03
C ARG A 28 -11.10 21.29 5.48
N CYS A 29 -11.77 20.21 5.08
CA CYS A 29 -11.15 19.03 4.48
C CYS A 29 -10.46 19.30 3.13
N VAL A 30 -10.93 20.29 2.37
CA VAL A 30 -10.32 20.75 1.11
C VAL A 30 -9.11 21.66 1.40
N GLU A 31 -9.24 22.54 2.39
CA GLU A 31 -8.19 23.48 2.80
C GLU A 31 -6.90 22.75 3.22
N VAL A 32 -7.03 21.68 4.01
CA VAL A 32 -5.89 20.88 4.49
C VAL A 32 -5.41 19.83 3.48
N CYS A 33 -6.08 19.67 2.33
CA CYS A 33 -5.76 18.59 1.39
C CYS A 33 -4.40 18.84 0.72
N PRO A 34 -3.37 18.00 0.93
CA PRO A 34 -2.00 18.33 0.51
C PRO A 34 -1.78 18.20 -1.00
N THR A 35 -2.73 17.62 -1.74
CA THR A 35 -2.66 17.48 -3.20
C THR A 35 -3.75 18.26 -3.93
N ALA A 36 -4.47 19.15 -3.26
CA ALA A 36 -5.54 19.92 -3.91
C ALA A 36 -5.01 20.87 -5.00
N ASP A 37 -3.87 21.55 -4.79
CA ASP A 37 -3.26 22.39 -5.83
C ASP A 37 -2.76 21.54 -7.01
N ALA A 38 -2.10 20.43 -6.71
CA ALA A 38 -1.64 19.46 -7.72
C ALA A 38 -2.79 18.84 -8.53
N ALA A 39 -3.98 18.75 -7.93
CA ALA A 39 -5.21 18.32 -8.59
C ALA A 39 -5.89 19.43 -9.41
N GLY A 40 -5.38 20.66 -9.37
CA GLY A 40 -5.98 21.82 -10.02
C GLY A 40 -7.29 22.26 -9.38
N LEU A 41 -7.42 22.11 -8.05
CA LEU A 41 -8.59 22.57 -7.31
C LEU A 41 -8.42 24.03 -6.90
N ASP A 42 -9.40 24.86 -7.23
CA ASP A 42 -9.46 26.25 -6.77
C ASP A 42 -9.96 26.32 -5.33
N ARG A 43 -9.03 26.50 -4.39
CA ARG A 43 -9.34 26.58 -2.95
C ARG A 43 -9.96 27.93 -2.52
N ARG A 44 -10.38 28.81 -3.45
CA ARG A 44 -11.10 30.05 -3.09
C ARG A 44 -12.53 29.78 -2.61
N SER A 45 -13.13 28.66 -3.01
CA SER A 45 -14.46 28.24 -2.54
C SER A 45 -14.49 26.78 -2.04
N PRO A 46 -13.80 26.45 -0.92
CA PRO A 46 -13.80 25.10 -0.35
C PRO A 46 -15.20 24.52 -0.09
N PRO A 47 -16.20 25.28 0.43
CA PRO A 47 -17.56 24.79 0.61
C PRO A 47 -18.24 24.31 -0.67
N ASP A 48 -17.99 24.98 -1.80
CA ASP A 48 -18.59 24.62 -3.09
C ASP A 48 -18.02 23.29 -3.62
N ILE A 49 -16.72 23.05 -3.40
CA ILE A 49 -16.09 21.77 -3.73
C ILE A 49 -16.72 20.63 -2.93
N VAL A 50 -16.99 20.86 -1.63
CA VAL A 50 -17.67 19.85 -0.79
C VAL A 50 -19.12 19.67 -1.22
N ALA A 51 -19.83 20.75 -1.55
CA ALA A 51 -21.20 20.67 -2.05
C ALA A 51 -21.30 19.80 -3.32
N ASP A 52 -20.41 20.01 -4.29
CA ASP A 52 -20.30 19.18 -5.49
C ASP A 52 -20.13 17.68 -5.14
N VAL A 53 -19.30 17.35 -4.14
CA VAL A 53 -19.09 15.96 -3.68
C VAL A 53 -20.37 15.38 -3.07
N LEU A 54 -21.06 16.14 -2.22
CA LEU A 54 -22.32 15.68 -1.60
C LEU A 54 -23.41 15.45 -2.65
N ASP A 55 -23.48 16.28 -3.69
CA ASP A 55 -24.45 16.11 -4.78
C ASP A 55 -24.18 14.83 -5.60
N ILE A 56 -22.91 14.49 -5.82
CA ILE A 56 -22.52 13.19 -6.40
C ILE A 56 -22.96 12.03 -5.50
N LEU A 57 -22.77 12.16 -4.17
CA LEU A 57 -23.16 11.11 -3.22
C LEU A 57 -24.68 10.89 -3.14
N ARG A 58 -25.48 11.93 -3.38
CA ARG A 58 -26.94 11.87 -3.51
C ARG A 58 -27.43 11.26 -4.83
N GLY A 59 -26.51 10.89 -5.73
CA GLY A 59 -26.82 10.31 -7.04
C GLY A 59 -26.93 11.32 -8.17
N GLY A 60 -26.74 12.61 -7.89
CA GLY A 60 -26.70 13.69 -8.89
C GLY A 60 -25.27 14.13 -9.22
N GLY A 61 -25.07 15.45 -9.27
CA GLY A 61 -23.78 16.11 -9.48
C GLY A 61 -23.22 15.99 -10.91
N ASP A 62 -22.39 16.95 -11.32
CA ASP A 62 -21.69 16.89 -12.60
C ASP A 62 -20.38 16.09 -12.45
N ALA A 63 -20.09 15.21 -13.42
CA ALA A 63 -18.80 14.49 -13.49
C ALA A 63 -17.62 15.42 -13.83
N ALA A 64 -17.90 16.62 -14.36
CA ALA A 64 -16.92 17.67 -14.59
C ALA A 64 -16.81 18.68 -13.43
N SER A 65 -17.58 18.51 -12.35
CA SER A 65 -17.55 19.41 -11.18
C SER A 65 -16.20 19.40 -10.45
N ARG A 66 -15.97 20.41 -9.60
CA ARG A 66 -14.75 20.48 -8.77
C ARG A 66 -14.73 19.33 -7.77
N GLY A 67 -15.89 18.96 -7.21
CA GLY A 67 -16.03 17.80 -6.34
C GLY A 67 -15.68 16.48 -7.03
N ALA A 68 -16.12 16.28 -8.28
CA ALA A 68 -15.74 15.10 -9.05
C ALA A 68 -14.22 15.03 -9.30
N ARG A 69 -13.62 16.16 -9.67
CA ARG A 69 -12.16 16.28 -9.82
C ARG A 69 -11.44 15.92 -8.53
N TRP A 70 -11.89 16.44 -7.39
CA TRP A 70 -11.29 16.14 -6.09
C TRP A 70 -11.40 14.65 -5.73
N ALA A 71 -12.58 14.06 -5.93
CA ALA A 71 -12.81 12.64 -5.69
C ALA A 71 -11.91 11.74 -6.55
N GLN A 72 -11.71 12.07 -7.82
CA GLN A 72 -10.86 11.31 -8.76
C GLN A 72 -9.37 11.47 -8.48
N THR A 73 -8.94 12.66 -8.05
CA THR A 73 -7.53 12.99 -7.80
C THR A 73 -7.08 12.74 -6.37
N CYS A 74 -8.01 12.44 -5.45
CA CYS A 74 -7.70 12.12 -4.06
C CYS A 74 -6.66 10.99 -3.96
N THR A 75 -5.57 11.30 -3.27
CA THR A 75 -4.41 10.41 -3.07
C THR A 75 -4.47 9.67 -1.74
N GLY A 76 -5.52 9.87 -0.95
CA GLY A 76 -5.80 9.13 0.28
C GLY A 76 -4.87 9.45 1.47
N SER A 77 -4.21 10.61 1.48
CA SER A 77 -3.27 11.03 2.53
C SER A 77 -3.85 11.06 3.95
N GLY A 78 -5.18 11.19 4.09
CA GLY A 78 -5.85 11.20 5.39
C GLY A 78 -5.75 12.52 6.17
N ALA A 79 -5.08 13.56 5.65
CA ALA A 79 -4.96 14.87 6.31
C ALA A 79 -6.32 15.51 6.65
N CYS A 80 -7.36 15.20 5.87
CA CYS A 80 -8.71 15.68 6.06
C CYS A 80 -9.45 15.04 7.24
N LEU A 81 -8.97 13.92 7.79
CA LEU A 81 -9.64 13.21 8.87
C LEU A 81 -9.66 14.05 10.15
N ASP A 82 -8.49 14.57 10.55
CA ASP A 82 -8.35 15.36 11.78
C ASP A 82 -8.95 16.77 11.66
N ALA A 83 -9.05 17.30 10.44
CA ALA A 83 -9.64 18.61 10.19
C ALA A 83 -11.17 18.61 10.25
N CYS A 84 -11.81 17.44 10.21
CA CYS A 84 -13.26 17.32 10.15
C CYS A 84 -13.91 17.39 11.55
N GLY A 85 -14.42 18.56 11.92
CA GLY A 85 -15.15 18.74 13.20
C GLY A 85 -16.53 18.08 13.26
N ASP A 86 -17.09 17.64 12.12
CA ASP A 86 -18.43 17.01 12.08
C ASP A 86 -18.39 15.50 12.37
N GLY A 87 -17.19 14.94 12.56
CA GLY A 87 -16.96 13.50 12.73
C GLY A 87 -17.31 12.66 11.50
N VAL A 88 -17.40 13.25 10.31
CA VAL A 88 -17.43 12.51 9.05
C VAL A 88 -16.01 12.09 8.66
N ASN A 89 -15.88 11.02 7.86
CA ASN A 89 -14.59 10.62 7.28
C ASN A 89 -14.52 11.15 5.83
N PRO A 90 -13.78 12.25 5.53
CA PRO A 90 -13.74 12.78 4.17
C PRO A 90 -12.96 11.88 3.20
N ARG A 91 -12.09 10.99 3.68
CA ARG A 91 -11.45 9.98 2.83
C ARG A 91 -12.46 8.94 2.33
N PHE A 92 -13.34 8.46 3.21
CA PHE A 92 -14.49 7.64 2.84
C PHE A 92 -15.46 8.39 1.92
N MET A 93 -15.76 9.66 2.22
CA MET A 93 -16.59 10.53 1.37
C MET A 93 -16.08 10.56 -0.08
N LEU A 94 -14.79 10.81 -0.29
CA LEU A 94 -14.18 10.88 -1.61
C LEU A 94 -14.09 9.51 -2.30
N ALA A 95 -13.83 8.45 -1.52
CA ALA A 95 -13.84 7.08 -2.03
C ALA A 95 -15.22 6.71 -2.58
N MET A 96 -16.29 7.03 -1.84
CA MET A 96 -17.66 6.75 -2.25
C MET A 96 -18.14 7.65 -3.39
N ALA A 97 -17.71 8.93 -3.43
CA ALA A 97 -17.99 9.80 -4.57
C ALA A 97 -17.36 9.25 -5.85
N ARG A 98 -16.14 8.69 -5.77
CA ARG A 98 -15.50 8.00 -6.90
C ARG A 98 -16.29 6.76 -7.34
N VAL A 99 -16.81 5.98 -6.40
CA VAL A 99 -17.69 4.84 -6.70
C VAL A 99 -18.94 5.30 -7.44
N ARG A 100 -19.63 6.35 -6.96
CA ARG A 100 -20.82 6.93 -7.63
C ARG A 100 -20.50 7.44 -9.04
N LEU A 101 -19.32 8.01 -9.27
CA LEU A 101 -18.89 8.40 -10.61
C LEU A 101 -18.67 7.19 -11.52
N HIS A 102 -18.09 6.10 -11.02
CA HIS A 102 -17.94 4.85 -11.77
C HIS A 102 -19.28 4.17 -12.04
N GLU A 103 -20.28 4.28 -11.15
CA GLU A 103 -21.62 3.73 -11.33
C GLU A 103 -22.36 4.25 -12.56
N ARG A 104 -21.92 5.38 -13.13
CA ARG A 104 -22.40 5.89 -14.43
C ARG A 104 -22.03 4.97 -15.60
N GLN A 105 -21.05 4.09 -15.41
CA GLN A 105 -20.69 3.05 -16.37
C GLN A 105 -21.48 1.75 -16.11
N PRO A 106 -21.81 0.98 -17.16
CA PRO A 106 -22.48 -0.31 -17.02
C PRO A 106 -21.75 -1.23 -16.05
N LEU A 107 -22.51 -1.96 -15.22
CA LEU A 107 -21.95 -2.88 -14.22
C LEU A 107 -20.99 -3.92 -14.84
N ALA A 108 -21.28 -4.39 -16.05
CA ALA A 108 -20.42 -5.33 -16.78
C ALA A 108 -19.02 -4.74 -17.06
N ALA A 109 -18.94 -3.45 -17.43
CA ALA A 109 -17.67 -2.78 -17.70
C ALA A 109 -16.85 -2.61 -16.41
N ARG A 110 -17.51 -2.23 -15.30
CA ARG A 110 -16.88 -2.12 -13.98
C ARG A 110 -16.33 -3.47 -13.49
N ARG A 111 -17.14 -4.53 -13.61
CA ARG A 111 -16.73 -5.91 -13.29
C ARG A 111 -15.52 -6.36 -14.11
N ALA A 112 -15.53 -6.11 -15.41
CA ALA A 112 -14.41 -6.43 -16.29
C ALA A 112 -13.13 -5.67 -15.91
N ALA A 113 -13.23 -4.37 -15.59
CA ALA A 113 -12.08 -3.57 -15.16
C ALA A 113 -11.49 -4.05 -13.82
N GLY A 114 -12.35 -4.39 -12.85
CA GLY A 114 -11.93 -4.94 -11.56
C GLY A 114 -11.27 -6.31 -11.71
N LEU A 115 -11.85 -7.19 -12.53
CA LEU A 115 -11.30 -8.53 -12.82
C LEU A 115 -9.95 -8.43 -13.52
N LYS A 116 -9.84 -7.61 -14.58
CA LYS A 116 -8.57 -7.40 -15.30
C LYS A 116 -7.47 -6.90 -14.35
N SER A 117 -7.79 -5.90 -13.52
CA SER A 117 -6.84 -5.38 -12.53
C SER A 117 -6.38 -6.45 -11.54
N PHE A 118 -7.30 -7.31 -11.07
CA PHE A 118 -6.98 -8.44 -10.19
C PHE A 118 -6.11 -9.49 -10.88
N GLN A 119 -6.42 -9.86 -12.12
CA GLN A 119 -5.64 -10.81 -12.90
C GLN A 119 -4.22 -10.32 -13.15
N THR A 120 -4.05 -9.07 -13.59
CA THR A 120 -2.72 -8.45 -13.79
C THR A 120 -1.92 -8.45 -12.49
N MET A 121 -2.52 -8.02 -11.38
CA MET A 121 -1.84 -8.05 -10.07
C MET A 121 -1.45 -9.48 -9.66
N SER A 122 -2.38 -10.43 -9.79
CA SER A 122 -2.17 -11.82 -9.39
C SER A 122 -1.12 -12.52 -10.23
N GLN A 123 -1.08 -12.26 -11.54
CA GLN A 123 -0.07 -12.81 -12.45
C GLN A 123 1.33 -12.27 -12.10
N GLY A 124 1.44 -10.95 -11.90
CA GLY A 124 2.69 -10.33 -11.46
C GLY A 124 3.17 -10.86 -10.10
N VAL A 125 2.26 -11.04 -9.13
CA VAL A 125 2.60 -11.64 -7.84
C VAL A 125 3.07 -13.08 -8.01
N LYS A 126 2.32 -13.92 -8.75
CA LYS A 126 2.62 -15.34 -8.94
C LYS A 126 4.00 -15.55 -9.58
N VAL A 127 4.29 -14.82 -10.65
CA VAL A 127 5.55 -14.96 -11.39
C VAL A 127 6.72 -14.43 -10.55
N LEU A 128 6.65 -13.17 -10.09
CA LEU A 128 7.77 -12.56 -9.40
C LEU A 128 8.06 -13.22 -8.07
N SER A 129 7.05 -13.70 -7.33
CA SER A 129 7.30 -14.37 -6.05
C SER A 129 7.97 -15.73 -6.24
N ARG A 130 7.60 -16.50 -7.29
CA ARG A 130 8.18 -17.83 -7.57
C ARG A 130 9.62 -17.78 -8.03
N LEU A 131 10.02 -16.69 -8.71
CA LEU A 131 11.42 -16.47 -9.09
C LEU A 131 12.31 -16.05 -7.91
N GLN A 132 11.73 -15.66 -6.77
CA GLN A 132 12.46 -15.10 -5.64
C GLN A 132 12.35 -15.91 -4.34
N LEU A 133 11.42 -16.86 -4.26
CA LEU A 133 11.13 -17.60 -3.02
C LEU A 133 10.96 -19.10 -3.27
N PRO A 134 11.41 -19.94 -2.32
CA PRO A 134 11.09 -21.37 -2.31
C PRO A 134 9.57 -21.65 -2.32
N GLY A 135 9.17 -22.72 -3.00
CA GLY A 135 7.76 -23.07 -3.19
C GLY A 135 7.01 -23.43 -1.90
N ASP A 136 7.68 -24.08 -0.95
CA ASP A 136 7.16 -24.42 0.37
C ASP A 136 6.93 -23.16 1.23
N PHE A 137 7.87 -22.21 1.20
CA PHE A 137 7.72 -20.93 1.86
C PHE A 137 6.53 -20.15 1.28
N LEU A 138 6.41 -20.09 -0.05
CA LEU A 138 5.27 -19.47 -0.72
C LEU A 138 3.94 -20.10 -0.30
N ALA A 139 3.84 -21.44 -0.35
CA ALA A 139 2.64 -22.16 0.05
C ALA A 139 2.22 -21.83 1.48
N ARG A 140 3.19 -21.70 2.40
CA ARG A 140 2.95 -21.32 3.80
C ARG A 140 2.40 -19.90 3.94
N VAL A 141 2.99 -18.91 3.25
CA VAL A 141 2.61 -17.49 3.43
C VAL A 141 1.41 -17.07 2.57
N THR A 142 1.07 -17.82 1.52
CA THR A 142 -0.09 -17.54 0.66
C THR A 142 -1.29 -18.46 0.89
N ARG A 143 -1.28 -19.26 1.97
CA ARG A 143 -2.42 -20.12 2.29
C ARG A 143 -3.70 -19.32 2.45
N SER A 144 -4.82 -19.92 2.07
CA SER A 144 -6.14 -19.33 2.31
C SER A 144 -6.36 -19.12 3.80
N ALA A 145 -6.98 -18.00 4.18
CA ALA A 145 -7.42 -17.75 5.55
C ALA A 145 -8.41 -18.81 6.07
N HIS A 146 -9.02 -19.59 5.18
CA HIS A 146 -9.96 -20.68 5.51
C HIS A 146 -9.29 -22.06 5.60
N ALA A 147 -7.98 -22.17 5.41
CA ALA A 147 -7.24 -23.43 5.54
C ALA A 147 -7.07 -23.87 7.01
N GLU A 148 -6.46 -25.04 7.24
CA GLU A 148 -6.17 -25.57 8.59
C GLU A 148 -5.45 -24.55 9.48
N ARG A 149 -5.89 -24.53 10.74
CA ARG A 149 -5.67 -23.40 11.66
C ARG A 149 -4.52 -23.72 12.61
N ASP A 150 -3.62 -22.75 12.77
CA ASP A 150 -2.72 -22.74 13.93
C ASP A 150 -3.41 -22.01 15.08
N THR A 151 -3.92 -22.77 16.05
CA THR A 151 -4.63 -22.24 17.22
C THR A 151 -3.70 -21.67 18.29
N ARG A 152 -2.38 -21.69 18.08
CA ARG A 152 -1.37 -21.23 19.05
C ARG A 152 -0.82 -19.83 18.77
N ALA A 153 -1.24 -19.19 17.68
CA ALA A 153 -0.77 -17.86 17.29
C ALA A 153 -1.48 -16.74 18.10
N ASP A 154 -0.73 -15.70 18.45
CA ASP A 154 -1.22 -14.52 19.16
C ASP A 154 -1.70 -13.42 18.20
N VAL A 155 -1.18 -13.42 16.97
CA VAL A 155 -1.53 -12.44 15.93
C VAL A 155 -1.64 -13.10 14.54
N VAL A 156 -2.47 -12.52 13.68
CA VAL A 156 -2.43 -12.78 12.24
C VAL A 156 -1.52 -11.75 11.59
N MET A 157 -0.44 -12.19 10.95
CA MET A 157 0.38 -11.33 10.09
C MET A 157 -0.14 -11.39 8.64
N TYR A 158 -0.89 -10.36 8.25
CA TYR A 158 -1.45 -10.18 6.92
C TYR A 158 -0.53 -9.36 6.01
N LEU A 159 0.21 -10.03 5.13
CA LEU A 159 1.15 -9.41 4.19
C LEU A 159 0.45 -8.61 3.07
N GLY A 160 -0.83 -8.89 2.82
CA GLY A 160 -1.50 -8.49 1.58
C GLY A 160 -1.06 -9.34 0.40
N CYS A 161 -1.47 -8.94 -0.81
CA CYS A 161 -1.12 -9.65 -2.04
C CYS A 161 0.18 -9.13 -2.68
N ASN A 162 0.35 -7.80 -2.74
CA ASN A 162 1.28 -7.16 -3.66
C ASN A 162 2.73 -7.02 -3.15
N VAL A 163 2.98 -7.21 -1.85
CA VAL A 163 4.36 -7.18 -1.28
C VAL A 163 5.21 -8.34 -1.76
N LEU A 164 4.59 -9.46 -2.16
CA LEU A 164 5.30 -10.66 -2.62
C LEU A 164 6.02 -10.49 -3.96
N LYS A 165 5.83 -9.35 -4.66
CA LYS A 165 6.68 -8.94 -5.79
C LYS A 165 8.08 -8.50 -5.35
N THR A 166 8.20 -8.05 -4.10
CA THR A 166 9.43 -7.64 -3.40
C THR A 166 9.54 -8.43 -2.09
N PRO A 167 9.68 -9.76 -2.16
CA PRO A 167 9.51 -10.65 -1.03
C PRO A 167 10.59 -10.48 0.05
N HIS A 168 11.78 -9.95 -0.28
CA HIS A 168 12.81 -9.64 0.72
C HIS A 168 12.26 -8.78 1.88
N ILE A 169 11.39 -7.80 1.56
CA ILE A 169 10.70 -6.97 2.54
C ILE A 169 9.77 -7.80 3.44
N ALA A 170 8.98 -8.70 2.85
CA ALA A 170 8.08 -9.57 3.60
C ALA A 170 8.87 -10.53 4.50
N VAL A 171 9.95 -11.13 3.99
CA VAL A 171 10.82 -12.04 4.75
C VAL A 171 11.48 -11.31 5.92
N LEU A 172 12.03 -10.11 5.70
CA LEU A 172 12.60 -9.28 6.78
C LEU A 172 11.55 -8.88 7.83
N CYS A 173 10.32 -8.60 7.40
CA CYS A 173 9.23 -8.32 8.33
C CYS A 173 8.94 -9.53 9.23
N LEU A 174 8.93 -10.75 8.67
CA LEU A 174 8.71 -11.98 9.42
C LEU A 174 9.89 -12.29 10.36
N GLU A 175 11.13 -12.10 9.89
CA GLU A 175 12.34 -12.22 10.74
C GLU A 175 12.25 -11.29 11.96
N VAL A 176 11.83 -10.04 11.77
CA VAL A 176 11.66 -9.10 12.90
C VAL A 176 10.61 -9.61 13.90
N LEU A 177 9.51 -10.19 13.43
CA LEU A 177 8.49 -10.78 14.30
C LEU A 177 9.03 -12.00 15.05
N ASP A 178 9.83 -12.84 14.40
CA ASP A 178 10.51 -14.00 15.00
C ASP A 178 11.48 -13.55 16.10
N ARG A 179 12.29 -12.51 15.85
CA ARG A 179 13.20 -11.90 16.84
C ARG A 179 12.47 -11.30 18.02
N LEU A 180 11.28 -10.75 17.81
CA LEU A 180 10.41 -10.29 18.89
C LEU A 180 9.79 -11.44 19.71
N GLY A 181 9.94 -12.69 19.28
CA GLY A 181 9.29 -13.85 19.87
C GLY A 181 7.77 -13.81 19.68
N THR A 182 7.30 -13.17 18.62
CA THR A 182 5.87 -13.07 18.32
C THR A 182 5.40 -14.40 17.75
N ARG A 183 4.38 -15.02 18.34
CA ARG A 183 3.73 -16.19 17.73
C ARG A 183 2.69 -15.71 16.75
N TYR A 184 2.88 -15.96 15.46
CA TYR A 184 1.97 -15.47 14.43
C TYR A 184 1.62 -16.55 13.41
N THR A 185 0.43 -16.41 12.84
CA THR A 185 0.04 -17.07 11.59
C THR A 185 0.19 -16.08 10.44
N VAL A 186 0.77 -16.50 9.32
CA VAL A 186 0.93 -15.63 8.14
C VAL A 186 -0.19 -15.89 7.14
N LEU A 187 -0.78 -14.81 6.62
CA LEU A 187 -1.72 -14.84 5.51
C LEU A 187 -1.30 -13.78 4.47
N GLY A 188 -1.40 -14.15 3.20
CA GLY A 188 -0.94 -13.28 2.12
C GLY A 188 -1.38 -13.79 0.76
N GLY A 189 -0.91 -13.11 -0.29
CA GLY A 189 -1.18 -13.49 -1.67
C GLY A 189 -2.61 -13.18 -2.16
N PRO A 190 -2.89 -13.46 -3.44
CA PRO A 190 -4.17 -13.10 -4.08
C PRO A 190 -5.40 -13.80 -3.48
N ALA A 191 -5.23 -14.98 -2.87
CA ALA A 191 -6.31 -15.72 -2.21
C ALA A 191 -6.93 -14.95 -1.02
N ASN A 192 -6.16 -14.06 -0.41
CA ASN A 192 -6.58 -13.23 0.72
C ASN A 192 -6.63 -11.75 0.32
N CYS A 193 -7.06 -11.43 -0.90
CA CYS A 193 -7.10 -10.04 -1.38
C CYS A 193 -8.13 -9.20 -0.59
N CYS A 194 -7.80 -7.95 -0.29
CA CYS A 194 -8.69 -7.03 0.42
C CYS A 194 -9.89 -6.50 -0.40
N GLY A 195 -10.02 -6.88 -1.67
CA GLY A 195 -11.13 -6.44 -2.55
C GLY A 195 -10.99 -5.02 -3.12
N VAL A 196 -9.86 -4.35 -2.90
CA VAL A 196 -9.65 -2.96 -3.35
C VAL A 196 -9.71 -2.77 -4.86
N LEU A 197 -9.36 -3.80 -5.65
CA LEU A 197 -9.31 -3.69 -7.11
C LEU A 197 -10.72 -3.63 -7.72
N GLN A 198 -11.66 -4.38 -7.16
CA GLN A 198 -13.08 -4.31 -7.49
C GLN A 198 -13.68 -3.00 -6.96
N PHE A 199 -13.31 -2.60 -5.74
CA PHE A 199 -13.79 -1.36 -5.14
C PHE A 199 -13.44 -0.13 -5.98
N ARG A 200 -12.17 -0.03 -6.43
CA ARG A 200 -11.71 1.07 -7.29
C ARG A 200 -12.37 1.10 -8.66
N ALA A 201 -12.82 -0.05 -9.17
CA ALA A 201 -13.59 -0.13 -10.40
C ALA A 201 -15.07 0.27 -10.20
N GLY A 202 -15.50 0.59 -8.97
CA GLY A 202 -16.87 0.89 -8.61
C GLY A 202 -17.76 -0.35 -8.48
N ASP A 203 -17.18 -1.55 -8.36
CA ASP A 203 -17.92 -2.82 -8.22
C ASP A 203 -18.00 -3.22 -6.74
N LEU A 204 -18.93 -2.57 -6.01
CA LEU A 204 -19.11 -2.79 -4.57
C LEU A 204 -19.50 -4.22 -4.23
N GLU A 205 -20.28 -4.89 -5.07
CA GLU A 205 -20.74 -6.26 -4.82
C GLU A 205 -19.55 -7.23 -4.78
N HIS A 206 -18.70 -7.22 -5.80
CA HIS A 206 -17.52 -8.09 -5.78
C HIS A 206 -16.45 -7.62 -4.80
N ALA A 207 -16.32 -6.32 -4.57
CA ALA A 207 -15.44 -5.81 -3.50
C ALA A 207 -15.86 -6.35 -2.13
N GLY A 208 -17.17 -6.34 -1.84
CA GLY A 208 -17.76 -6.95 -0.66
C GLY A 208 -17.49 -8.43 -0.60
N ARG A 209 -17.79 -9.19 -1.66
CA ARG A 209 -17.53 -10.64 -1.70
C ARG A 209 -16.08 -11.00 -1.38
N VAL A 210 -15.12 -10.35 -2.04
CA VAL A 210 -13.68 -10.63 -1.87
C VAL A 210 -13.18 -10.16 -0.50
N GLY A 211 -13.54 -8.94 -0.11
CA GLY A 211 -13.10 -8.33 1.14
C GLY A 211 -13.71 -8.97 2.38
N VAL A 212 -15.03 -9.19 2.39
CA VAL A 212 -15.74 -9.85 3.50
C VAL A 212 -15.26 -11.28 3.67
N ASN A 213 -15.00 -12.03 2.59
CA ASN A 213 -14.42 -13.37 2.68
C ASN A 213 -13.05 -13.36 3.39
N THR A 214 -12.20 -12.36 3.11
CA THR A 214 -10.91 -12.19 3.77
C THR A 214 -11.08 -11.84 5.26
N VAL A 215 -11.98 -10.90 5.58
CA VAL A 215 -12.29 -10.52 6.96
C VAL A 215 -12.87 -11.69 7.76
N GLN A 216 -13.78 -12.47 7.18
CA GLN A 216 -14.35 -13.68 7.80
C GLN A 216 -13.29 -14.76 7.99
N GLY A 217 -12.35 -14.90 7.05
CA GLY A 217 -11.20 -15.77 7.22
C GLY A 217 -10.35 -15.39 8.44
N PHE A 218 -10.08 -14.10 8.63
CA PHE A 218 -9.37 -13.60 9.81
C PHE A 218 -10.17 -13.81 11.10
N ALA A 219 -11.45 -13.43 11.13
CA ALA A 219 -12.33 -13.65 12.28
C ALA A 219 -12.43 -15.14 12.63
N GLY A 220 -12.48 -15.99 11.60
CA GLY A 220 -12.47 -17.43 11.73
C GLY A 220 -11.27 -17.96 12.50
N THR A 221 -10.11 -17.30 12.45
CA THR A 221 -8.94 -17.72 13.25
C THR A 221 -9.17 -17.66 14.76
N GLY A 222 -10.12 -16.84 15.23
CA GLY A 222 -10.35 -16.56 16.65
C GLY A 222 -9.27 -15.68 17.30
N ILE A 223 -8.31 -15.19 16.52
CA ILE A 223 -7.22 -14.35 17.00
C ILE A 223 -7.70 -12.89 17.03
N PRO A 224 -7.60 -12.19 18.18
CA PRO A 224 -8.20 -10.86 18.35
C PRO A 224 -7.42 -9.73 17.65
N ARG A 225 -6.30 -10.04 16.99
CA ARG A 225 -5.38 -9.04 16.43
C ARG A 225 -4.85 -9.45 15.07
N VAL A 226 -5.02 -8.56 14.09
CA VAL A 226 -4.49 -8.68 12.73
C VAL A 226 -3.49 -7.55 12.49
N LEU A 227 -2.23 -7.91 12.27
CA LEU A 227 -1.18 -7.01 11.83
C LEU A 227 -1.16 -7.01 10.31
N THR A 228 -1.16 -5.84 9.66
CA THR A 228 -1.03 -5.78 8.21
C THR A 228 0.21 -5.00 7.76
N TRP A 229 0.79 -5.42 6.63
CA TRP A 229 1.92 -4.74 6.00
C TRP A 229 1.50 -3.65 5.00
N CYS A 230 0.36 -3.81 4.33
CA CYS A 230 0.05 -3.01 3.16
C CYS A 230 -0.86 -1.83 3.55
N PRO A 231 -0.47 -0.57 3.29
CA PRO A 231 -1.31 0.56 3.66
C PRO A 231 -2.63 0.56 2.89
N THR A 232 -2.65 0.08 1.65
CA THR A 232 -3.92 -0.11 0.90
C THR A 232 -4.86 -1.08 1.63
N CYS A 233 -4.30 -2.15 2.19
CA CYS A 233 -5.08 -3.14 2.93
C CYS A 233 -5.57 -2.56 4.26
N ASN A 234 -4.76 -1.80 4.99
CA ASN A 234 -5.22 -1.06 6.18
C ASN A 234 -6.44 -0.20 5.88
N LEU A 235 -6.36 0.62 4.82
CA LEU A 235 -7.45 1.52 4.44
C LEU A 235 -8.68 0.75 3.96
N GLN A 236 -8.50 -0.21 3.06
CA GLN A 236 -9.61 -0.98 2.50
C GLN A 236 -10.33 -1.81 3.56
N LEU A 237 -9.58 -2.54 4.40
CA LEU A 237 -10.18 -3.33 5.46
C LEU A 237 -10.74 -2.42 6.57
N GLY A 238 -9.94 -1.49 7.08
CA GLY A 238 -10.29 -0.69 8.26
C GLY A 238 -11.36 0.38 8.02
N GLU A 239 -11.36 1.05 6.87
CA GLU A 239 -12.32 2.13 6.60
C GLU A 239 -13.49 1.72 5.72
N ILE A 240 -13.34 0.70 4.87
CA ILE A 240 -14.43 0.28 3.98
C ILE A 240 -15.17 -0.93 4.56
N LEU A 241 -14.46 -2.01 4.87
CA LEU A 241 -15.08 -3.32 5.16
C LEU A 241 -15.43 -3.56 6.63
N MET A 242 -14.50 -3.30 7.55
CA MET A 242 -14.67 -3.57 8.99
C MET A 242 -15.84 -2.79 9.62
N PRO A 243 -16.09 -1.51 9.28
CA PRO A 243 -17.26 -0.80 9.80
C PRO A 243 -18.60 -1.43 9.36
N SER A 244 -18.59 -2.26 8.32
CA SER A 244 -19.76 -2.97 7.80
C SER A 244 -19.85 -4.44 8.26
N THR A 245 -18.82 -4.96 8.92
CA THR A 245 -18.73 -6.40 9.30
C THR A 245 -18.52 -6.64 10.78
N ASN A 246 -18.00 -5.65 11.53
CA ASN A 246 -17.66 -5.74 12.95
C ASN A 246 -17.05 -7.10 13.38
N PRO A 247 -15.89 -7.48 12.83
CA PRO A 247 -15.45 -8.87 12.80
C PRO A 247 -14.84 -9.40 14.11
N GLY A 248 -14.82 -8.61 15.19
CA GLY A 248 -14.34 -9.03 16.50
C GLY A 248 -12.81 -9.14 16.63
N PHE A 249 -12.04 -8.46 15.78
CA PHE A 249 -10.59 -8.33 15.90
C PHE A 249 -10.15 -6.89 15.64
N ASP A 250 -9.00 -6.52 16.21
CA ASP A 250 -8.33 -5.25 15.95
C ASP A 250 -7.42 -5.36 14.72
N LEU A 251 -7.47 -4.35 13.85
CA LEU A 251 -6.58 -4.23 12.69
C LEU A 251 -5.58 -3.11 12.91
N GLU A 252 -4.29 -3.43 12.92
CA GLU A 252 -3.21 -2.44 13.01
C GLU A 252 -2.14 -2.70 11.94
N HIS A 253 -1.39 -1.66 11.56
CA HIS A 253 -0.20 -1.89 10.73
C HIS A 253 0.89 -2.52 11.58
N VAL A 254 1.72 -3.38 10.99
CA VAL A 254 2.81 -4.08 11.70
C VAL A 254 3.89 -3.13 12.26
N VAL A 255 3.96 -1.90 11.74
CA VAL A 255 5.02 -0.95 12.10
C VAL A 255 4.83 -0.39 13.51
N PRO A 256 3.65 0.18 13.87
CA PRO A 256 3.32 0.49 15.26
C PRO A 256 3.58 -0.68 16.21
N TYR A 257 3.17 -1.90 15.83
CA TYR A 257 3.40 -3.11 16.64
C TYR A 257 4.87 -3.36 16.96
N ILE A 258 5.76 -3.26 15.95
CA ILE A 258 7.21 -3.39 16.11
C ILE A 258 7.77 -2.23 16.93
N ALA A 259 7.34 -1.00 16.62
CA ALA A 259 7.82 0.22 17.26
C ALA A 259 7.51 0.26 18.76
N ASP A 260 6.36 -0.25 19.19
CA ASP A 260 5.99 -0.40 20.60
C ASP A 260 6.85 -1.44 21.33
N ARG A 261 7.45 -2.37 20.59
CA ARG A 261 8.32 -3.44 21.11
C ARG A 261 9.80 -3.20 20.82
N ILE A 262 10.17 -1.99 20.40
CA ILE A 262 11.55 -1.68 20.00
C ILE A 262 12.56 -1.96 21.12
N ALA A 263 12.18 -1.77 22.39
CA ALA A 263 13.03 -2.07 23.54
C ALA A 263 13.39 -3.57 23.68
N ARG A 264 12.59 -4.48 23.09
CA ARG A 264 12.89 -5.92 23.02
C ARG A 264 13.71 -6.29 21.79
N LEU A 265 13.59 -5.53 20.71
CA LEU A 265 14.32 -5.78 19.46
C LEU A 265 15.73 -5.17 19.50
N ALA A 266 15.87 -3.94 19.99
CA ALA A 266 17.12 -3.18 19.95
C ALA A 266 18.33 -3.88 20.60
N PRO A 267 18.19 -4.60 21.74
CA PRO A 267 19.30 -5.37 22.31
C PRO A 267 19.83 -6.50 21.42
N GLN A 268 19.07 -6.88 20.38
CA GLN A 268 19.46 -7.92 19.42
C GLN A 268 20.16 -7.34 18.18
N PHE A 269 20.35 -6.02 18.09
CA PHE A 269 21.16 -5.41 17.04
C PHE A 269 22.64 -5.73 17.28
N VAL A 270 23.15 -6.68 16.51
CA VAL A 270 24.53 -7.18 16.58
C VAL A 270 25.49 -6.41 15.66
N ARG A 271 24.96 -5.61 14.73
CA ARG A 271 25.75 -4.74 13.85
C ARG A 271 25.38 -3.28 14.05
N ARG A 272 26.40 -2.44 14.08
CA ARG A 272 26.28 -0.99 13.95
C ARG A 272 26.11 -0.63 12.47
N VAL A 273 25.19 0.27 12.15
CA VAL A 273 24.90 0.74 10.80
C VAL A 273 25.21 2.23 10.73
N ASP A 274 26.49 2.56 10.52
CA ASP A 274 26.97 3.94 10.41
C ASP A 274 26.58 4.55 9.06
N ARG A 275 25.35 5.08 8.97
CA ARG A 275 24.81 5.71 7.75
C ARG A 275 23.96 6.93 8.07
N ARG A 276 24.06 7.97 7.25
CA ARG A 276 23.09 9.06 7.13
C ARG A 276 21.97 8.63 6.20
N VAL A 277 20.74 8.71 6.66
CA VAL A 277 19.59 8.26 5.88
C VAL A 277 18.47 9.28 5.90
N ALA A 278 17.80 9.42 4.76
CA ALA A 278 16.58 10.19 4.62
C ALA A 278 15.38 9.25 4.41
N LEU A 279 14.23 9.60 4.95
CA LEU A 279 13.02 8.78 4.83
C LEU A 279 12.14 9.29 3.68
N HIS A 280 11.75 8.37 2.80
CA HIS A 280 10.71 8.60 1.81
C HIS A 280 9.34 8.30 2.44
N GLU A 281 8.65 9.37 2.84
CA GLU A 281 7.50 9.33 3.75
C GLU A 281 6.16 9.52 3.04
N HIS A 282 5.19 8.66 3.39
CA HIS A 282 3.79 8.87 3.02
C HIS A 282 2.88 8.76 4.26
N PRO A 283 1.96 9.72 4.46
CA PRO A 283 0.96 9.65 5.53
C PRO A 283 -0.13 8.61 5.21
N GLY A 284 -1.28 8.69 5.87
CA GLY A 284 -2.47 7.91 5.51
C GLY A 284 -2.76 6.72 6.42
N VAL A 285 -1.75 6.07 6.98
CA VAL A 285 -1.92 5.09 8.06
C VAL A 285 -1.26 5.63 9.32
N ARG A 286 -2.07 5.88 10.35
CA ARG A 286 -1.63 6.51 11.60
C ARG A 286 -0.54 5.68 12.28
N GLY A 287 0.52 6.35 12.74
CA GLY A 287 1.59 5.73 13.53
C GLY A 287 2.64 4.98 12.71
N VAL A 288 2.47 4.80 11.40
CA VAL A 288 3.45 4.09 10.58
C VAL A 288 4.73 4.90 10.44
N THR A 289 4.63 6.16 10.03
CA THR A 289 5.80 7.02 9.85
C THR A 289 6.54 7.24 11.16
N GLU A 290 5.82 7.57 12.23
CA GLU A 290 6.38 7.73 13.57
C GLU A 290 7.02 6.43 14.08
N GLY A 291 6.39 5.29 13.79
CA GLY A 291 6.91 3.97 14.11
C GLY A 291 8.20 3.64 13.37
N VAL A 292 8.29 3.93 12.06
CA VAL A 292 9.54 3.76 11.30
C VAL A 292 10.64 4.64 11.86
N VAL A 293 10.36 5.92 12.14
CA VAL A 293 11.36 6.83 12.75
C VAL A 293 11.84 6.28 14.10
N LYS A 294 10.93 5.79 14.95
CA LYS A 294 11.27 5.19 16.24
C LYS A 294 12.15 3.93 16.09
N ILE A 295 11.86 3.09 15.10
CA ILE A 295 12.64 1.88 14.80
C ILE A 295 14.05 2.25 14.30
N LEU A 296 14.13 3.16 13.31
CA LEU A 296 15.40 3.58 12.72
C LEU A 296 16.32 4.26 13.74
N ARG A 297 15.78 5.11 14.63
CA ARG A 297 16.55 5.75 15.71
C ARG A 297 17.13 4.76 16.74
N ALA A 298 16.58 3.56 16.83
CA ALA A 298 17.10 2.54 17.73
C ALA A 298 18.30 1.77 17.15
N ILE A 299 18.57 1.91 15.85
CA ILE A 299 19.71 1.26 15.19
C ILE A 299 20.99 2.03 15.54
N PRO A 300 22.00 1.38 16.17
CA PRO A 300 23.25 2.04 16.50
C PRO A 300 23.97 2.56 15.25
N GLY A 301 24.40 3.82 15.27
CA GLY A 301 25.16 4.46 14.19
C GLY A 301 24.32 5.15 13.12
N LEU A 302 23.02 4.93 13.10
CA LEU A 302 22.15 5.50 12.08
C LEU A 302 21.79 6.96 12.40
N GLU A 303 22.01 7.87 11.45
CA GLU A 303 21.62 9.27 11.52
C GLU A 303 20.44 9.53 10.58
N LEU A 304 19.34 10.09 11.10
CA LEU A 304 18.19 10.48 10.28
C LEU A 304 18.25 11.96 9.89
N VAL A 305 18.10 12.23 8.60
CA VAL A 305 18.07 13.58 8.02
C VAL A 305 16.68 13.86 7.43
N ASP A 306 16.11 15.03 7.76
CA ASP A 306 14.86 15.49 7.16
C ASP A 306 15.15 16.32 5.90
N LEU A 307 14.74 15.80 4.74
CA LEU A 307 14.90 16.47 3.43
C LEU A 307 13.91 17.62 3.21
N GLN A 308 13.02 17.90 4.17
CA GLN A 308 11.96 18.91 4.08
C GLN A 308 11.06 18.71 2.85
N GLN A 309 10.88 17.46 2.42
CA GLN A 309 10.02 17.13 1.28
C GLN A 309 8.55 17.04 1.69
N PRO A 310 7.61 17.43 0.81
CA PRO A 310 6.18 17.30 1.09
C PRO A 310 5.74 15.85 1.32
N ARG A 311 5.04 15.61 2.42
CA ARG A 311 4.42 14.32 2.76
C ARG A 311 3.02 14.24 2.13
N VAL A 312 2.85 13.43 1.08
CA VAL A 312 1.61 13.39 0.27
C VAL A 312 1.16 11.98 -0.07
N GLY A 313 -0.15 11.76 -0.27
CA GLY A 313 -0.69 10.41 -0.56
C GLY A 313 -0.44 9.40 0.55
N TYR A 314 -0.82 8.13 0.36
CA TYR A 314 -0.50 7.07 1.32
C TYR A 314 0.53 6.05 0.84
N MET A 315 1.00 6.21 -0.40
CA MET A 315 2.08 5.46 -1.07
C MET A 315 2.28 6.03 -2.49
N CYS A 316 3.43 5.80 -3.16
CA CYS A 316 3.73 6.42 -4.46
C CYS A 316 2.67 6.17 -5.55
N ASN A 317 2.16 4.94 -5.68
CA ASN A 317 1.17 4.62 -6.70
C ASN A 317 -0.21 5.25 -6.41
N SER A 318 -0.48 5.72 -5.18
CA SER A 318 -1.68 6.51 -4.87
C SER A 318 -1.66 7.91 -5.52
N LEU A 319 -0.48 8.39 -5.93
CA LEU A 319 -0.27 9.66 -6.63
C LEU A 319 -0.49 9.56 -8.15
N ALA A 320 -0.85 8.38 -8.69
CA ALA A 320 -1.10 8.20 -10.11
C ALA A 320 -2.10 9.22 -10.73
N PRO A 321 -3.19 9.63 -10.03
CA PRO A 321 -4.09 10.66 -10.54
C PRO A 321 -3.47 12.06 -10.70
N VAL A 322 -2.32 12.32 -10.07
CA VAL A 322 -1.56 13.57 -10.13
C VAL A 322 -0.13 13.29 -10.64
N ALA A 323 -0.02 12.53 -11.73
CA ALA A 323 1.24 11.98 -12.24
C ALA A 323 2.35 13.02 -12.48
N ALA A 324 2.03 14.21 -12.97
CA ALA A 324 3.00 15.29 -13.16
C ALA A 324 3.59 15.76 -11.81
N TYR A 325 2.73 15.95 -10.81
CA TYR A 325 3.15 16.30 -9.45
C TYR A 325 3.99 15.19 -8.80
N LYS A 326 3.58 13.92 -8.97
CA LYS A 326 4.33 12.76 -8.51
C LYS A 326 5.76 12.75 -9.08
N ARG A 327 5.91 12.92 -10.39
CA ARG A 327 7.22 12.99 -11.05
C ARG A 327 8.07 14.12 -10.50
N ALA A 328 7.51 15.32 -10.39
CA ALA A 328 8.22 16.47 -9.84
C ALA A 328 8.63 16.26 -8.38
N LEU A 329 7.78 15.61 -7.58
CA LEU A 329 8.08 15.30 -6.19
C LEU A 329 9.23 14.29 -6.06
N HIS A 330 9.18 13.17 -6.79
CA HIS A 330 10.25 12.18 -6.78
C HIS A 330 11.58 12.79 -7.25
N ALA A 331 11.56 13.64 -8.29
CA ALA A 331 12.78 14.27 -8.79
C ALA A 331 13.40 15.20 -7.73
N ARG A 332 12.59 16.07 -7.12
CA ARG A 332 13.05 16.95 -6.04
C ARG A 332 13.57 16.19 -4.82
N GLU A 333 12.96 15.05 -4.48
CA GLU A 333 13.39 14.24 -3.35
C GLU A 333 14.73 13.55 -3.63
N LEU A 334 14.94 13.02 -4.84
CA LEU A 334 16.23 12.45 -5.26
C LEU A 334 17.33 13.53 -5.26
N ASP A 335 17.04 14.72 -5.80
CA ASP A 335 17.97 15.86 -5.80
C ASP A 335 18.29 16.32 -4.36
N ALA A 336 17.29 16.41 -3.50
CA ALA A 336 17.46 16.79 -2.09
C ALA A 336 18.28 15.75 -1.31
N ALA A 337 18.05 14.46 -1.56
CA ALA A 337 18.82 13.37 -0.95
C ALA A 337 20.30 13.46 -1.38
N ALA A 338 20.57 13.70 -2.66
CA ALA A 338 21.93 13.89 -3.17
C ALA A 338 22.61 15.11 -2.53
N ALA A 339 21.90 16.25 -2.48
CA ALA A 339 22.41 17.49 -1.89
C ALA A 339 22.68 17.37 -0.38
N ALA A 340 21.89 16.56 0.33
CA ALA A 340 22.07 16.29 1.76
C ALA A 340 23.20 15.30 2.06
N GLY A 341 23.78 14.65 1.04
CA GLY A 341 24.87 13.68 1.20
C GLY A 341 24.46 12.47 2.05
N VAL A 342 23.22 11.98 1.87
CA VAL A 342 22.77 10.76 2.55
C VAL A 342 23.42 9.54 1.93
N ASP A 343 23.66 8.49 2.73
CA ASP A 343 24.09 7.19 2.24
C ASP A 343 22.90 6.38 1.69
N CYS A 344 21.69 6.61 2.23
CA CYS A 344 20.47 5.95 1.80
C CYS A 344 19.24 6.87 1.75
N LEU A 345 18.43 6.72 0.69
CA LEU A 345 17.02 7.10 0.69
C LEU A 345 16.17 5.86 1.06
N VAL A 346 15.44 5.96 2.16
CA VAL A 346 14.79 4.82 2.81
C VAL A 346 13.29 4.83 2.54
N GLY A 347 12.79 3.85 1.81
CA GLY A 347 11.36 3.64 1.58
C GLY A 347 10.67 2.94 2.74
N VAL A 348 9.43 3.36 3.03
CA VAL A 348 8.56 2.66 4.01
C VAL A 348 7.81 1.51 3.34
N TYR A 349 7.12 1.79 2.23
CA TYR A 349 6.21 0.85 1.61
C TYR A 349 6.80 0.18 0.37
N HIS A 350 6.46 -1.10 0.18
CA HIS A 350 6.87 -1.92 -0.96
C HIS A 350 6.54 -1.30 -2.34
N ALA A 351 5.42 -0.57 -2.47
CA ALA A 351 5.08 0.11 -3.72
C ALA A 351 6.02 1.28 -4.02
N CYS A 352 6.41 2.03 -2.99
CA CYS A 352 7.37 3.13 -3.12
C CYS A 352 8.75 2.60 -3.48
N HIS A 353 9.17 1.53 -2.80
CA HIS A 353 10.40 0.83 -3.09
C HIS A 353 10.50 0.44 -4.56
N ARG A 354 9.48 -0.24 -5.11
CA ARG A 354 9.48 -0.65 -6.52
C ARG A 354 9.56 0.50 -7.51
N GLU A 355 9.01 1.66 -7.18
CA GLU A 355 9.02 2.82 -8.07
C GLU A 355 10.35 3.59 -8.03
N LEU A 356 11.05 3.57 -6.89
CA LEU A 356 12.26 4.37 -6.68
C LEU A 356 13.55 3.58 -6.82
N CYS A 357 13.55 2.27 -6.53
CA CYS A 357 14.79 1.51 -6.30
C CYS A 357 15.77 1.48 -7.48
N ALA A 358 15.31 1.62 -8.73
CA ALA A 358 16.21 1.69 -9.89
C ALA A 358 17.02 2.98 -9.97
N HIS A 359 16.59 4.06 -9.32
CA HIS A 359 17.34 5.31 -9.28
C HIS A 359 18.63 5.20 -8.46
N GLU A 360 18.82 4.13 -7.67
CA GLU A 360 20.13 3.78 -7.08
C GLU A 360 21.24 3.67 -8.14
N ARG A 361 20.88 3.35 -9.39
CA ARG A 361 21.82 3.28 -10.51
C ARG A 361 22.46 4.64 -10.84
N ASP A 362 21.68 5.72 -10.74
CA ASP A 362 22.08 7.05 -11.19
C ASP A 362 22.34 8.00 -9.99
N ALA A 363 21.90 7.63 -8.79
CA ALA A 363 22.07 8.41 -7.57
C ALA A 363 23.39 8.07 -6.85
N PRO A 364 23.98 9.02 -6.10
CA PRO A 364 25.19 8.76 -5.30
C PRO A 364 24.91 8.02 -3.98
N PHE A 365 23.68 7.50 -3.80
CA PHE A 365 23.21 6.89 -2.56
C PHE A 365 22.36 5.65 -2.86
N ARG A 366 22.21 4.78 -1.86
CA ARG A 366 21.38 3.57 -1.97
C ARG A 366 19.90 3.88 -1.78
N ILE A 367 19.04 3.10 -2.42
CA ILE A 367 17.60 3.13 -2.21
C ILE A 367 17.19 1.77 -1.62
N VAL A 368 16.71 1.80 -0.38
CA VAL A 368 16.42 0.60 0.42
C VAL A 368 15.09 0.74 1.13
N ASN A 369 14.44 -0.37 1.47
CA ASN A 369 13.36 -0.39 2.44
C ASN A 369 13.92 -0.29 3.88
N PHE A 370 13.19 0.34 4.79
CA PHE A 370 13.63 0.47 6.19
C PHE A 370 13.93 -0.89 6.86
N LEU A 371 13.23 -1.96 6.45
CA LEU A 371 13.48 -3.30 6.96
C LEU A 371 14.83 -3.88 6.53
N GLU A 372 15.43 -3.43 5.43
CA GLU A 372 16.78 -3.84 5.04
C GLU A 372 17.82 -3.32 6.05
N LEU A 373 17.65 -2.08 6.53
CA LEU A 373 18.52 -1.51 7.57
C LEU A 373 18.33 -2.21 8.92
N VAL A 374 17.07 -2.56 9.26
CA VAL A 374 16.78 -3.36 10.46
C VAL A 374 17.40 -4.75 10.35
N GLY A 375 17.30 -5.39 9.19
CA GLY A 375 17.93 -6.68 8.90
C GLY A 375 19.45 -6.61 9.06
N GLU A 376 20.09 -5.61 8.44
CA GLU A 376 21.52 -5.37 8.57
C GLU A 376 21.95 -5.23 10.03
N ALA A 377 21.22 -4.43 10.83
CA ALA A 377 21.47 -4.27 12.26
C ALA A 377 21.33 -5.59 13.04
N LEU A 378 20.38 -6.45 12.65
CA LEU A 378 20.19 -7.79 13.22
C LEU A 378 21.20 -8.84 12.70
N GLY A 379 22.09 -8.46 11.77
CA GLY A 379 23.02 -9.37 11.11
C GLY A 379 22.36 -10.32 10.10
N VAL A 380 21.17 -9.96 9.60
CA VAL A 380 20.40 -10.73 8.62
C VAL A 380 20.28 -9.93 7.33
N GLU A 381 20.92 -10.41 6.27
CA GLU A 381 20.82 -9.82 4.94
C GLU A 381 19.89 -10.63 4.04
N ARG A 382 19.15 -9.92 3.18
CA ARG A 382 18.29 -10.49 2.14
C ARG A 382 18.52 -9.71 0.86
N ALA A 383 18.84 -10.41 -0.21
CA ALA A 383 19.04 -9.79 -1.52
C ALA A 383 17.72 -9.19 -2.03
N ASP A 384 17.81 -7.97 -2.55
CA ASP A 384 16.70 -7.31 -3.25
C ASP A 384 16.81 -7.59 -4.75
N LEU A 385 16.46 -8.82 -5.13
CA LEU A 385 16.48 -9.27 -6.52
C LEU A 385 15.59 -8.40 -7.42
N PHE A 386 14.48 -7.88 -6.89
CA PHE A 386 13.61 -6.98 -7.64
C PHE A 386 14.34 -5.71 -8.07
N LYS A 387 15.09 -5.05 -7.16
CA LYS A 387 15.91 -3.88 -7.51
C LYS A 387 16.99 -4.23 -8.50
N GLU A 388 17.70 -5.35 -8.31
CA GLU A 388 18.74 -5.80 -9.25
C GLU A 388 18.17 -5.93 -10.67
N TRP A 389 17.04 -6.63 -10.83
CA TRP A 389 16.36 -6.76 -12.12
C TRP A 389 15.90 -5.42 -12.67
N LYS A 390 15.38 -4.55 -11.81
CA LYS A 390 14.92 -3.23 -12.21
C LYS A 390 16.06 -2.35 -12.69
N ILE A 391 17.24 -2.42 -12.10
CA ILE A 391 18.43 -1.66 -12.53
C ILE A 391 18.92 -2.15 -13.91
N THR A 392 18.77 -3.45 -14.20
CA THR A 392 19.20 -4.06 -15.47
C THR A 392 18.52 -3.45 -16.70
N GLN A 393 17.25 -3.06 -16.62
CA GLN A 393 16.50 -2.39 -17.71
C GLN A 393 16.59 -3.10 -19.08
N ASP A 394 16.78 -4.42 -19.07
CA ASP A 394 16.92 -5.26 -20.25
C ASP A 394 16.25 -6.60 -19.96
N VAL A 395 15.02 -6.76 -20.49
CA VAL A 395 14.23 -7.97 -20.22
C VAL A 395 14.81 -9.20 -20.92
N ASP A 396 15.42 -9.04 -22.10
CA ASP A 396 16.02 -10.16 -22.83
C ASP A 396 17.20 -10.73 -22.06
N ARG A 397 18.07 -9.86 -21.56
CA ARG A 397 19.17 -10.24 -20.69
C ARG A 397 18.70 -10.94 -19.42
N LEU A 398 17.68 -10.38 -18.75
CA LEU A 398 17.12 -11.00 -17.53
C LEU A 398 16.56 -12.40 -17.79
N LEU A 399 15.90 -12.62 -18.93
CA LEU A 399 15.35 -13.93 -19.26
C LEU A 399 16.45 -14.97 -19.49
N VAL A 400 17.60 -14.56 -20.05
CA VAL A 400 18.78 -15.44 -20.16
C VAL A 400 19.36 -15.74 -18.78
N GLU A 401 19.56 -14.72 -17.94
CA GLU A 401 20.12 -14.88 -16.59
C GLU A 401 19.23 -15.72 -15.66
N LEU A 402 17.91 -15.64 -15.82
CA LEU A 402 16.93 -16.34 -14.97
C LEU A 402 16.47 -17.69 -15.54
N GLY A 403 17.04 -18.17 -16.66
CA GLY A 403 16.55 -19.34 -17.40
C GLY A 403 16.32 -20.59 -16.53
N GLU A 404 17.32 -20.98 -15.74
CA GLU A 404 17.21 -22.13 -14.82
C GLU A 404 16.14 -21.93 -13.74
N GLN A 405 15.99 -20.70 -13.23
CA GLN A 405 14.99 -20.38 -12.20
C GLN A 405 13.58 -20.39 -12.78
N ILE A 406 13.40 -19.94 -14.03
CA ILE A 406 12.12 -19.97 -14.75
C ILE A 406 11.68 -21.41 -14.96
N GLU A 407 12.59 -22.28 -15.43
CA GLU A 407 12.33 -23.70 -15.64
C GLU A 407 11.98 -24.40 -14.31
N ALA A 408 12.81 -24.21 -13.27
CA ALA A 408 12.58 -24.79 -11.95
C ALA A 408 11.26 -24.33 -11.30
N ALA A 409 10.83 -23.09 -11.56
CA ALA A 409 9.56 -22.55 -11.09
C ALA A 409 8.33 -23.01 -11.91
N GLY A 410 8.55 -23.75 -13.01
CA GLY A 410 7.51 -24.19 -13.94
C GLY A 410 6.76 -23.01 -14.56
N LEU A 411 7.49 -21.95 -14.93
CA LEU A 411 6.94 -20.73 -15.50
C LEU A 411 7.15 -20.71 -17.02
N ASP A 412 6.13 -20.24 -17.73
CA ASP A 412 6.21 -19.99 -19.17
C ASP A 412 7.04 -18.72 -19.46
N LEU A 413 7.94 -18.80 -20.44
CA LEU A 413 8.91 -17.73 -20.75
C LEU A 413 8.22 -16.45 -21.24
N GLU A 414 7.19 -16.57 -22.08
CA GLU A 414 6.43 -15.41 -22.59
C GLU A 414 5.71 -14.69 -21.45
N THR A 415 5.08 -15.45 -20.56
CA THR A 415 4.45 -14.94 -19.34
C THR A 415 5.47 -14.22 -18.45
N VAL A 416 6.68 -14.76 -18.28
CA VAL A 416 7.74 -14.11 -17.49
C VAL A 416 8.16 -12.80 -18.15
N ARG A 417 8.36 -12.80 -19.47
CA ARG A 417 8.69 -11.59 -20.24
C ARG A 417 7.66 -10.49 -20.06
N GLU A 418 6.38 -10.81 -20.20
CA GLU A 418 5.28 -9.86 -20.01
C GLU A 418 5.28 -9.28 -18.60
N VAL A 419 5.41 -10.13 -17.58
CA VAL A 419 5.44 -9.69 -16.19
C VAL A 419 6.66 -8.84 -15.88
N MET A 420 7.86 -9.23 -16.31
CA MET A 420 9.08 -8.44 -16.11
C MET A 420 8.96 -7.07 -16.77
N THR A 421 8.48 -7.03 -18.00
CA THR A 421 8.26 -5.77 -18.73
C THR A 421 7.25 -4.88 -18.01
N ALA A 422 6.09 -5.42 -17.61
CA ALA A 422 5.02 -4.61 -17.03
C ALA A 422 5.27 -4.21 -15.57
N HIS A 423 5.83 -5.11 -14.75
CA HIS A 423 5.90 -4.94 -13.29
C HIS A 423 7.28 -4.62 -12.75
N VAL A 424 8.35 -4.97 -13.46
CA VAL A 424 9.71 -4.62 -13.06
C VAL A 424 10.13 -3.35 -13.81
N LEU A 425 10.18 -3.41 -15.13
CA LEU A 425 10.70 -2.31 -15.95
C LEU A 425 9.70 -1.16 -16.10
N GLY A 426 8.41 -1.46 -16.28
CA GLY A 426 7.37 -0.47 -16.52
C GLY A 426 6.94 0.37 -15.31
N GLU A 427 7.22 -0.07 -14.08
CA GLU A 427 6.90 0.67 -12.85
C GLU A 427 7.95 1.76 -12.55
N LEU A 428 8.27 2.61 -13.52
CA LEU A 428 9.37 3.58 -13.45
C LEU A 428 8.84 5.01 -13.74
N PRO A 429 8.45 5.80 -12.71
CA PRO A 429 7.79 7.10 -12.92
C PRO A 429 8.72 8.17 -13.50
N LEU A 430 10.02 8.09 -13.23
CA LEU A 430 11.05 8.98 -13.76
C LEU A 430 11.99 8.19 -14.66
N PRO A 431 12.40 8.72 -15.82
CA PRO A 431 13.39 8.05 -16.63
C PRO A 431 14.70 7.92 -15.86
N LEU A 432 15.43 6.84 -16.12
CA LEU A 432 16.80 6.71 -15.66
C LEU A 432 17.73 7.41 -16.67
N GLY A 433 18.92 7.81 -16.23
CA GLY A 433 19.94 8.46 -17.05
C GLY A 433 20.43 7.61 -18.23
N PRO A 434 21.14 8.20 -19.21
CA PRO A 434 21.85 7.42 -20.21
C PRO A 434 22.91 6.54 -19.53
N ARG A 435 23.08 5.29 -20.02
CA ARG A 435 24.14 4.38 -19.58
C ARG A 435 25.47 4.70 -20.21
#